data_AF-A0A537SXS0-F1
#
_entry.id   AF-A0A537SXS0-F1
#
_cell.length_a   1.000
_cell.length_b   1.000
_cell.length_c   1.000
_cell.angle_alpha   90.00
_cell.angle_beta   90.00
_cell.angle_gamma   90.00
#
_symmetry.space_group_name_H-M   'P 1'
#
loop_
_entity.id
_entity.type
_entity.pdbx_description
1 polymer ?
#
loop_
_entity_poly.entity_id
_entity_poly.type
_entity_poly.pdbx_seq_one_letter_code
_entity_poly.pdbx_strand_id
1 'polypeptide(L)'
;FHDFRNLHLNEYVEYTDSRGRERSAPKAQIWLTHADRRTYKGGLRFLPGVTECPDDVYNLWAGWSVEARAGDWSLIKAHIKDVLCSGNQHRFEYLINWLARAVQQPGAQGEVAVVLRGARGTGKGAFARAFGALFGQHFLHLSDARHLTGNFNAHLRDACVVFADEAFYAGDKQHEGQLKRLVTEPTLMIEPKFRNAAPARNCLHVIVSSNEEWVIPAGTDERRFFVLDVSPCRQKDFRYFEALDAELRNGGAEAMLHDLLQHDL
;
A
#
# COMPACT_ATOMS: atom_id res chain seq x y z
N PHE A 1 -10.53 18.71 14.62
CA PHE A 1 -10.72 18.83 16.07
C PHE A 1 -12.18 18.80 16.52
N HIS A 2 -13.15 19.13 15.67
CA HIS A 2 -14.57 19.03 16.02
C HIS A 2 -14.97 17.60 16.45
N ASP A 3 -14.55 16.60 15.69
CA ASP A 3 -14.89 15.19 15.99
C ASP A 3 -14.28 14.71 17.30
N PHE A 4 -12.99 14.98 17.55
CA PHE A 4 -12.34 14.69 18.83
C PHE A 4 -13.05 15.37 20.01
N ARG A 5 -13.43 16.64 19.84
CA ARG A 5 -14.14 17.38 20.89
C ARG A 5 -15.49 16.76 21.20
N ASN A 6 -16.24 16.36 20.18
CA ASN A 6 -17.56 15.78 20.34
C ASN A 6 -17.50 14.36 20.92
N LEU A 7 -16.52 13.56 20.49
CA LEU A 7 -16.33 12.19 20.96
C LEU A 7 -16.09 12.11 22.48
N HIS A 8 -15.32 13.04 23.03
CA HIS A 8 -14.97 13.07 24.45
C HIS A 8 -15.69 14.17 25.23
N LEU A 9 -16.82 14.68 24.71
CA LEU A 9 -17.55 15.76 25.37
C LEU A 9 -18.28 15.30 26.63
N ASN A 10 -18.62 14.02 26.70
CA ASN A 10 -19.25 13.37 27.85
C ASN A 10 -18.24 12.83 28.89
N GLU A 11 -16.94 12.83 28.57
CA GLU A 11 -15.88 12.44 29.50
C GLU A 11 -15.37 13.69 30.23
N TYR A 12 -15.41 13.69 31.56
CA TYR A 12 -14.95 14.80 32.39
C TYR A 12 -13.69 14.41 33.16
N VAL A 13 -12.83 15.40 33.41
CA VAL A 13 -11.64 15.23 34.25
C VAL A 13 -11.62 16.33 35.30
N GLU A 14 -11.35 15.93 36.54
CA GLU A 14 -11.13 16.83 37.66
C GLU A 14 -9.68 17.35 37.61
N TYR A 15 -9.50 18.66 37.80
CA TYR A 15 -8.19 19.29 37.83
C TYR A 15 -8.19 20.49 38.78
N THR A 16 -7.02 20.83 39.30
CA THR A 16 -6.83 22.00 40.14
C THR A 16 -6.45 23.20 39.25
N ASP A 17 -7.19 24.31 39.36
CA ASP A 17 -6.85 25.53 38.64
C ASP A 17 -5.60 26.23 39.23
N SER A 18 -5.07 27.23 38.52
CA SER A 18 -3.91 28.00 38.97
C SER A 18 -4.11 28.77 40.28
N ARG A 19 -5.33 28.80 40.83
CA ARG A 19 -5.68 29.39 42.12
C ARG A 19 -5.97 28.34 43.19
N GLY A 20 -5.62 27.07 42.95
CA GLY A 20 -5.77 25.98 43.91
C GLY A 20 -7.21 25.45 44.05
N ARG A 21 -8.13 25.80 43.15
CA ARG A 21 -9.52 25.34 43.23
C ARG A 21 -9.73 24.10 42.37
N GLU A 22 -10.40 23.11 42.93
CA GLU A 22 -10.87 21.94 42.18
C GLU A 22 -11.95 22.36 41.17
N ARG A 23 -11.78 21.92 39.93
CA ARG A 23 -12.69 22.15 38.82
C ARG A 23 -12.88 20.86 38.05
N SER A 24 -14.01 20.76 37.36
CA SER A 24 -14.25 19.72 36.38
C SER A 24 -14.51 20.36 35.02
N ALA A 25 -13.95 19.79 33.98
CA ALA A 25 -14.22 20.20 32.60
C ALA A 25 -14.16 18.99 31.66
N PRO A 26 -14.78 19.09 30.46
CA PRO A 26 -14.69 18.03 29.47
C PRO A 26 -13.23 17.74 29.13
N LYS A 27 -12.88 16.45 29.11
CA LYS A 27 -11.54 15.93 28.80
C LYS A 27 -10.97 16.51 27.51
N ALA A 28 -11.79 16.59 26.47
CA ALA A 28 -11.40 17.19 25.20
C ALA A 28 -10.95 18.65 25.34
N GLN A 29 -11.65 19.44 26.14
CA GLN A 29 -11.31 20.85 26.34
C GLN A 29 -9.97 20.97 27.06
N ILE A 30 -9.78 20.24 28.15
CA ILE A 30 -8.53 20.23 28.93
C ILE A 30 -7.37 19.85 28.00
N TRP A 31 -7.49 18.75 27.27
CA TRP A 31 -6.44 18.29 26.34
C TRP A 31 -6.14 19.33 25.26
N LEU A 32 -7.17 19.90 24.62
CA LEU A 32 -7.00 20.88 23.55
C LEU A 32 -6.29 22.16 24.00
N THR A 33 -6.44 22.56 25.26
CA THR A 33 -5.82 23.77 25.82
C THR A 33 -4.52 23.53 26.59
N HIS A 34 -4.13 22.27 26.81
CA HIS A 34 -2.95 21.94 27.62
C HIS A 34 -1.66 22.40 26.94
N ALA A 35 -0.74 23.02 27.70
CA ALA A 35 0.54 23.53 27.17
C ALA A 35 1.41 22.39 26.60
N ASP A 36 1.43 21.25 27.30
CA ASP A 36 2.20 20.05 26.89
C ASP A 36 1.45 19.15 25.88
N ARG A 37 0.34 19.62 25.31
CA ARG A 37 -0.39 18.86 24.30
C ARG A 37 0.51 18.64 23.08
N ARG A 38 0.75 17.37 22.73
CA ARG A 38 1.48 16.99 21.51
C ARG A 38 0.93 17.75 20.31
N THR A 39 1.79 18.57 19.69
CA THR A 39 1.44 19.45 18.58
C THR A 39 2.54 19.38 17.54
N TYR A 40 2.19 18.96 16.33
CA TYR A 40 3.11 18.80 15.21
C TYR A 40 2.94 19.98 14.24
N LYS A 41 3.83 20.98 14.33
CA LYS A 41 3.76 22.22 13.53
C LYS A 41 4.06 21.99 12.06
N GLY A 42 4.97 21.08 11.74
CA GLY A 42 5.22 20.56 10.39
C GLY A 42 4.04 19.76 9.82
N GLY A 43 3.10 19.37 10.67
CA GLY A 43 1.82 18.74 10.30
C GLY A 43 1.94 17.24 10.13
N LEU A 44 0.99 16.66 9.40
CA LEU A 44 0.98 15.24 9.06
C LEU A 44 1.83 15.00 7.80
N ARG A 45 2.67 13.98 7.80
CA ARG A 45 3.40 13.52 6.61
C ARG A 45 3.39 12.01 6.55
N PHE A 46 3.31 11.47 5.34
CA PHE A 46 3.51 10.04 5.12
C PHE A 46 4.98 9.79 4.80
N LEU A 47 5.73 9.24 5.76
CA LEU A 47 7.17 9.02 5.69
C LEU A 47 7.49 7.53 5.96
N PRO A 48 7.09 6.61 5.07
CA PRO A 48 7.33 5.19 5.26
C PRO A 48 8.83 4.85 5.18
N GLY A 49 9.27 3.94 6.06
CA GLY A 49 10.67 3.52 6.16
C GLY A 49 11.61 4.53 6.83
N VAL A 50 11.12 5.71 7.24
CA VAL A 50 11.92 6.70 7.97
C VAL A 50 11.95 6.33 9.46
N THR A 51 13.15 6.07 9.98
CA THR A 51 13.39 5.75 11.39
C THR A 51 13.44 7.00 12.28
N GLU A 52 13.97 8.10 11.77
CA GLU A 52 14.07 9.38 12.47
C GLU A 52 13.14 10.41 11.82
N CYS A 53 11.94 10.55 12.39
CA CYS A 53 10.96 11.55 11.95
C CYS A 53 11.29 12.91 12.58
N PRO A 54 11.19 14.03 11.85
CA PRO A 54 11.30 15.36 12.45
C PRO A 54 10.32 15.56 13.61
N ASP A 55 10.77 16.15 14.72
CA ASP A 55 10.00 16.33 15.96
C ASP A 55 8.68 17.08 15.77
N ASP A 56 8.61 17.96 14.78
CA ASP A 56 7.44 18.78 14.48
C ASP A 56 6.48 18.13 13.46
N VAL A 57 6.77 16.91 13.01
CA VAL A 57 5.96 16.15 12.03
C VAL A 57 5.38 14.91 12.68
N TYR A 58 4.10 14.64 12.43
CA TYR A 58 3.51 13.35 12.74
C TYR A 58 3.61 12.43 11.52
N ASN A 59 4.38 11.36 11.64
CA ASN A 59 4.48 10.34 10.61
C ASN A 59 3.20 9.49 10.56
N LEU A 60 2.60 9.38 9.37
CA LEU A 60 1.42 8.56 9.13
C LEU A 60 1.76 7.08 8.89
N TRP A 61 3.02 6.74 8.65
CA TRP A 61 3.46 5.34 8.56
C TRP A 61 3.34 4.63 9.91
N ALA A 62 2.56 3.56 9.96
CA ALA A 62 2.32 2.78 11.17
C ALA A 62 3.22 1.54 11.32
N GLY A 63 4.15 1.32 10.39
CA GLY A 63 4.98 0.13 10.36
C GLY A 63 4.39 -1.00 9.53
N TRP A 64 5.07 -2.15 9.56
CA TRP A 64 4.65 -3.38 8.93
C TRP A 64 3.49 -4.03 9.70
N SER A 65 2.67 -4.83 9.01
CA SER A 65 1.59 -5.60 9.66
C SER A 65 2.08 -6.78 10.49
N VAL A 66 3.33 -7.21 10.24
CA VAL A 66 3.98 -8.33 10.90
C VAL A 66 5.42 -7.97 11.24
N GLU A 67 5.99 -8.63 12.25
CA GLU A 67 7.42 -8.52 12.57
C GLU A 67 8.22 -9.48 11.70
N ALA A 68 9.26 -8.98 11.03
CA ALA A 68 10.14 -9.78 10.18
C ALA A 68 10.83 -10.90 11.00
N ARG A 69 10.73 -12.15 10.52
CA ARG A 69 11.37 -13.31 11.14
C ARG A 69 11.75 -14.34 10.09
N ALA A 70 12.94 -14.95 10.21
CA ALA A 70 13.33 -16.06 9.36
C ALA A 70 12.31 -17.22 9.43
N GLY A 71 12.00 -17.83 8.30
CA GLY A 71 11.03 -18.91 8.19
C GLY A 71 10.91 -19.42 6.76
N ASP A 72 9.80 -20.12 6.47
CA ASP A 72 9.54 -20.67 5.14
C ASP A 72 8.35 -19.95 4.48
N TRP A 73 8.56 -19.54 3.23
CA TRP A 73 7.56 -18.98 2.33
C TRP A 73 7.72 -19.58 0.92
N SER A 74 8.20 -20.82 0.85
CA SER A 74 8.56 -21.51 -0.37
C SER A 74 7.37 -21.74 -1.31
N LEU A 75 6.15 -21.93 -0.79
CA LEU A 75 4.97 -22.14 -1.63
C LEU A 75 4.57 -20.87 -2.36
N ILE A 76 4.50 -19.71 -1.69
CA ILE A 76 4.21 -18.46 -2.37
C ILE A 76 5.37 -18.03 -3.27
N LYS A 77 6.63 -18.29 -2.90
CA LYS A 77 7.80 -18.06 -3.76
C LYS A 77 7.74 -18.93 -5.04
N ALA A 78 7.34 -20.20 -4.91
CA ALA A 78 7.09 -21.07 -6.04
C ALA A 78 5.88 -20.60 -6.87
N HIS A 79 4.83 -20.08 -6.25
CA HIS A 79 3.70 -19.47 -6.96
C HIS A 79 4.15 -18.32 -7.85
N ILE A 80 5.02 -17.44 -7.33
CA ILE A 80 5.60 -16.33 -8.10
C ILE A 80 6.37 -16.88 -9.29
N LYS A 81 7.27 -17.85 -9.08
CA LYS A 81 8.11 -18.41 -10.16
C LYS A 81 7.30 -19.18 -11.21
N ASP A 82 6.56 -20.18 -10.77
CA ASP A 82 5.97 -21.20 -11.65
C ASP A 82 4.65 -20.74 -12.26
N VAL A 83 3.89 -19.91 -11.54
CA VAL A 83 2.57 -19.45 -11.99
C VAL A 83 2.64 -18.03 -12.56
N LEU A 84 3.13 -17.05 -11.80
CA LEU A 84 3.13 -15.65 -12.27
C LEU A 84 4.17 -15.42 -13.37
N CYS A 85 5.37 -15.96 -13.18
CA CYS A 85 6.45 -15.84 -14.15
C CYS A 85 6.47 -16.99 -15.17
N SER A 86 5.52 -17.93 -15.10
CA SER A 86 5.42 -19.08 -16.01
C SER A 86 6.74 -19.88 -16.11
N GLY A 87 7.44 -20.03 -14.99
CA GLY A 87 8.75 -20.71 -14.90
C GLY A 87 9.93 -19.90 -15.45
N ASN A 88 9.71 -18.67 -15.93
CA ASN A 88 10.78 -17.82 -16.47
C ASN A 88 11.63 -17.23 -15.33
N GLN A 89 12.88 -17.69 -15.24
CA GLN A 89 13.81 -17.30 -14.18
C GLN A 89 14.13 -15.79 -14.18
N HIS A 90 14.32 -15.17 -15.35
CA HIS A 90 14.66 -13.74 -15.43
C HIS A 90 13.50 -12.85 -14.97
N ARG A 91 12.26 -13.20 -15.36
CA ARG A 91 11.06 -12.50 -14.88
C ARG A 91 10.85 -12.68 -13.39
N PHE A 92 11.14 -13.88 -12.88
CA PHE A 92 11.09 -14.18 -11.45
C PHE A 92 12.07 -13.32 -10.66
N GLU A 93 13.34 -13.26 -11.08
CA GLU A 93 14.37 -12.42 -10.45
C GLU A 93 13.98 -10.94 -10.47
N TYR A 94 13.52 -10.44 -11.62
CA TYR A 94 13.04 -9.05 -11.71
C TYR A 94 11.89 -8.78 -10.74
N LEU A 95 10.90 -9.67 -10.67
CA LEU A 95 9.77 -9.49 -9.75
C LEU A 95 10.23 -9.53 -8.28
N ILE A 96 11.13 -10.46 -7.91
CA ILE A 96 11.68 -10.51 -6.55
C ILE A 96 12.45 -9.22 -6.22
N ASN A 97 13.26 -8.70 -7.13
CA ASN A 97 13.98 -7.43 -6.94
C ASN A 97 12.99 -6.25 -6.79
N TRP A 98 11.93 -6.23 -7.59
CA TRP A 98 10.88 -5.21 -7.47
C TRP A 98 10.16 -5.28 -6.12
N LEU A 99 9.81 -6.49 -5.65
CA LEU A 99 9.19 -6.70 -4.35
C LEU A 99 10.15 -6.26 -3.23
N ALA A 100 11.40 -6.69 -3.27
CA ALA A 100 12.44 -6.34 -2.29
C ALA A 100 12.64 -4.83 -2.22
N ARG A 101 12.75 -4.13 -3.35
CA ARG A 101 12.83 -2.67 -3.41
C ARG A 101 11.64 -2.00 -2.73
N ALA A 102 10.43 -2.49 -2.98
CA ALA A 102 9.22 -1.93 -2.36
C ALA A 102 9.21 -2.07 -0.82
N VAL A 103 9.84 -3.11 -0.27
CA VAL A 103 9.92 -3.31 1.19
C VAL A 103 11.11 -2.57 1.81
N GLN A 104 12.25 -2.53 1.11
CA GLN A 104 13.47 -1.85 1.57
C GLN A 104 13.37 -0.32 1.44
N GLN A 105 12.63 0.17 0.45
CA GLN A 105 12.45 1.58 0.16
C GLN A 105 10.97 1.96 0.01
N PRO A 106 10.13 1.75 1.05
CA PRO A 106 8.68 1.94 0.93
C PRO A 106 8.26 3.40 0.74
N GLY A 107 9.17 4.35 0.95
CA GLY A 107 8.97 5.77 0.64
C GLY A 107 9.45 6.20 -0.74
N ALA A 108 10.17 5.34 -1.46
CA ALA A 108 10.46 5.57 -2.87
C ALA A 108 9.22 5.27 -3.70
N GLN A 109 9.15 5.91 -4.88
CA GLN A 109 8.16 5.54 -5.88
C GLN A 109 8.57 4.21 -6.51
N GLY A 110 7.59 3.38 -6.90
CA GLY A 110 7.86 2.09 -7.53
C GLY A 110 8.45 2.17 -8.94
N GLU A 111 8.24 3.30 -9.66
CA GLU A 111 8.74 3.62 -11.01
C GLU A 111 8.30 2.70 -12.17
N VAL A 112 7.91 1.47 -11.83
CA VAL A 112 7.40 0.43 -12.72
C VAL A 112 6.16 -0.19 -12.08
N ALA A 113 5.09 -0.30 -12.86
CA ALA A 113 3.91 -1.08 -12.48
C ALA A 113 4.09 -2.55 -12.89
N VAL A 114 3.80 -3.45 -11.96
CA VAL A 114 3.72 -4.90 -12.23
C VAL A 114 2.34 -5.21 -12.78
N VAL A 115 2.28 -5.76 -13.98
CA VAL A 115 1.04 -6.14 -14.65
C VAL A 115 0.94 -7.66 -14.68
N LEU A 116 -0.13 -8.18 -14.11
CA LEU A 116 -0.47 -9.60 -14.10
C LEU A 116 -1.61 -9.84 -15.09
N ARG A 117 -1.27 -10.35 -16.27
CA ARG A 117 -2.22 -10.65 -17.35
C ARG A 117 -2.52 -12.15 -17.39
N GLY A 118 -3.79 -12.52 -17.40
CA GLY A 118 -4.18 -13.94 -17.51
C GLY A 118 -5.63 -14.17 -17.10
N ALA A 119 -6.13 -15.39 -17.29
CA ALA A 119 -7.47 -15.77 -16.87
C ALA A 119 -7.77 -15.54 -15.37
N ARG A 120 -9.05 -15.39 -15.02
CA ARG A 120 -9.49 -15.31 -13.60
C ARG A 120 -9.21 -16.62 -12.87
N GLY A 121 -8.94 -16.52 -11.57
CA GLY A 121 -8.72 -17.67 -10.70
C GLY A 121 -7.36 -18.36 -10.85
N THR A 122 -6.37 -17.69 -11.46
CA THR A 122 -4.99 -18.20 -11.61
C THR A 122 -4.05 -17.85 -10.45
N GLY A 123 -4.52 -17.06 -9.48
CA GLY A 123 -3.74 -16.70 -8.28
C GLY A 123 -3.20 -15.27 -8.21
N LYS A 124 -3.44 -14.45 -9.24
CA LYS A 124 -3.02 -13.02 -9.29
C LYS A 124 -3.37 -12.25 -8.01
N GLY A 125 -4.64 -12.32 -7.59
CA GLY A 125 -5.12 -11.66 -6.38
C GLY A 125 -4.68 -12.34 -5.08
N ALA A 126 -4.31 -13.62 -5.10
CA ALA A 126 -3.74 -14.28 -3.92
C ALA A 126 -2.34 -13.72 -3.64
N PHE A 127 -1.48 -13.67 -4.67
CA PHE A 127 -0.17 -13.03 -4.59
C PHE A 127 -0.24 -11.55 -4.18
N ALA A 128 -1.06 -10.76 -4.87
CA ALA A 128 -1.10 -9.31 -4.62
C ALA A 128 -1.58 -8.99 -3.20
N ARG A 129 -2.54 -9.78 -2.66
CA ARG A 129 -2.97 -9.66 -1.26
C ARG A 129 -1.93 -10.16 -0.28
N ALA A 130 -1.23 -11.25 -0.57
CA ALA A 130 -0.16 -11.77 0.28
C ALA A 130 0.96 -10.74 0.46
N PHE A 131 1.46 -10.18 -0.65
CA PHE A 131 2.49 -9.15 -0.61
C PHE A 131 1.96 -7.83 -0.01
N GLY A 132 0.79 -7.37 -0.47
CA GLY A 132 0.17 -6.14 0.02
C GLY A 132 -0.11 -6.17 1.52
N ALA A 133 -0.53 -7.32 2.07
CA ALA A 133 -0.81 -7.47 3.48
C ALA A 133 0.38 -7.09 4.38
N LEU A 134 1.63 -7.23 3.92
CA LEU A 134 2.82 -6.80 4.67
C LEU A 134 2.77 -5.31 5.04
N PHE A 135 2.18 -4.48 4.19
CA PHE A 135 2.06 -3.02 4.38
C PHE A 135 0.87 -2.61 5.26
N GLY A 136 0.05 -3.57 5.73
CA GLY A 136 -1.08 -3.32 6.62
C GLY A 136 -2.06 -2.30 6.04
N GLN A 137 -2.33 -1.23 6.79
CA GLN A 137 -3.23 -0.15 6.37
C GLN A 137 -2.73 0.66 5.15
N HIS A 138 -1.45 0.51 4.78
CA HIS A 138 -0.82 1.20 3.66
C HIS A 138 -0.92 0.41 2.34
N PHE A 139 -1.65 -0.70 2.35
CA PHE A 139 -2.05 -1.45 1.16
C PHE A 139 -3.49 -1.15 0.77
N LEU A 140 -3.71 -0.88 -0.51
CA LEU A 140 -5.03 -0.65 -1.07
C LEU A 140 -5.36 -1.67 -2.15
N HIS A 141 -6.43 -2.42 -1.95
CA HIS A 141 -7.03 -3.25 -2.99
C HIS A 141 -8.20 -2.51 -3.61
N LEU A 142 -8.05 -2.11 -4.87
CA LEU A 142 -9.03 -1.35 -5.64
C LEU A 142 -9.61 -2.23 -6.75
N SER A 143 -10.90 -2.54 -6.67
CA SER A 143 -11.63 -3.28 -7.71
C SER A 143 -12.37 -2.36 -8.69
N ASP A 144 -12.45 -1.06 -8.39
CA ASP A 144 -13.14 -0.06 -9.22
C ASP A 144 -12.12 0.94 -9.77
N ALA A 145 -12.08 1.04 -11.11
CA ALA A 145 -11.25 1.99 -11.85
C ALA A 145 -11.35 3.42 -11.30
N ARG A 146 -12.57 3.83 -10.89
CA ARG A 146 -12.87 5.19 -10.44
C ARG A 146 -12.18 5.56 -9.14
N HIS A 147 -11.81 4.58 -8.31
CA HIS A 147 -11.02 4.88 -7.12
C HIS A 147 -9.60 5.27 -7.50
N LEU A 148 -9.06 4.72 -8.58
CA LEU A 148 -7.74 5.09 -9.06
C LEU A 148 -7.76 6.35 -9.95
N THR A 149 -8.82 6.54 -10.74
CA THR A 149 -8.86 7.53 -11.82
C THR A 149 -9.79 8.72 -11.56
N GLY A 150 -10.63 8.63 -10.52
CA GLY A 150 -11.54 9.69 -10.12
C GLY A 150 -10.84 10.84 -9.41
N ASN A 151 -11.52 11.98 -9.35
CA ASN A 151 -10.99 13.19 -8.72
C ASN A 151 -10.72 13.00 -7.21
N PHE A 152 -11.48 12.13 -6.52
CA PHE A 152 -11.31 11.93 -5.08
C PHE A 152 -10.35 10.79 -4.76
N ASN A 153 -9.08 11.13 -4.56
CA ASN A 153 -7.97 10.17 -4.43
C ASN A 153 -7.26 10.23 -3.05
N ALA A 154 -7.91 10.78 -2.02
CA ALA A 154 -7.34 10.93 -0.67
C ALA A 154 -6.82 9.64 -0.05
N HIS A 155 -7.33 8.48 -0.47
CA HIS A 155 -6.86 7.17 -0.03
C HIS A 155 -5.43 6.87 -0.50
N LEU A 156 -5.00 7.40 -1.66
CA LEU A 156 -3.66 7.17 -2.20
C LEU A 156 -2.55 7.89 -1.41
N ARG A 157 -2.92 8.93 -0.64
CA ARG A 157 -1.96 9.78 0.10
C ARG A 157 -1.08 8.98 1.06
N ASP A 158 -1.66 7.98 1.70
CA ASP A 158 -1.04 7.23 2.79
C ASP A 158 -0.78 5.76 2.39
N ALA A 159 -0.69 5.48 1.08
CA ALA A 159 -0.48 4.13 0.55
C ALA A 159 0.94 3.92 0.05
N CYS A 160 1.46 2.70 0.24
CA CYS A 160 2.73 2.24 -0.34
C CYS A 160 2.48 1.26 -1.49
N VAL A 161 1.47 0.40 -1.37
CA VAL A 161 1.14 -0.60 -2.40
C VAL A 161 -0.31 -0.43 -2.81
N VAL A 162 -0.56 -0.37 -4.10
CA VAL A 162 -1.91 -0.36 -4.68
C VAL A 162 -2.04 -1.57 -5.59
N PHE A 163 -3.00 -2.43 -5.28
CA PHE A 163 -3.44 -3.50 -6.17
C PHE A 163 -4.72 -3.10 -6.86
N ALA A 164 -4.62 -2.80 -8.14
CA ALA A 164 -5.74 -2.50 -9.02
C ALA A 164 -6.23 -3.79 -9.69
N ASP A 165 -7.29 -4.37 -9.14
CA ASP A 165 -7.79 -5.68 -9.52
C ASP A 165 -8.92 -5.55 -10.54
N GLU A 166 -8.64 -5.85 -11.81
CA GLU A 166 -9.57 -5.68 -12.93
C GLU A 166 -10.08 -4.24 -13.11
N ALA A 167 -9.47 -3.29 -12.41
CA ALA A 167 -9.81 -1.87 -12.45
C ALA A 167 -9.43 -1.21 -13.79
N PHE A 168 -8.83 -1.96 -14.72
CA PHE A 168 -8.36 -1.47 -16.00
C PHE A 168 -8.88 -2.34 -17.14
N TYR A 169 -9.73 -1.75 -17.98
CA TYR A 169 -10.27 -2.37 -19.18
C TYR A 169 -9.51 -1.91 -20.43
N ALA A 170 -9.41 -2.80 -21.42
CA ALA A 170 -8.85 -2.47 -22.71
C ALA A 170 -9.70 -1.40 -23.41
N GLY A 171 -9.06 -0.32 -23.89
CA GLY A 171 -9.70 0.73 -24.71
C GLY A 171 -9.89 2.09 -24.02
N ASP A 172 -9.68 2.20 -22.71
CA ASP A 172 -9.79 3.49 -22.00
C ASP A 172 -8.43 4.21 -21.89
N LYS A 173 -8.17 5.11 -22.84
CA LYS A 173 -6.95 5.95 -22.86
C LYS A 173 -6.82 6.87 -21.64
N GLN A 174 -7.93 7.23 -20.99
CA GLN A 174 -7.90 8.06 -19.79
C GLN A 174 -7.31 7.28 -18.62
N HIS A 175 -7.70 6.01 -18.47
CA HIS A 175 -7.17 5.14 -17.42
C HIS A 175 -5.67 4.87 -17.58
N GLU A 176 -5.22 4.66 -18.82
CA GLU A 176 -3.79 4.50 -19.13
C GLU A 176 -2.98 5.74 -18.73
N GLY A 177 -3.45 6.94 -19.10
CA GLY A 177 -2.77 8.19 -18.76
C GLY A 177 -2.64 8.41 -17.25
N GLN A 178 -3.66 8.03 -16.48
CA GLN A 178 -3.61 8.11 -15.02
C GLN A 178 -2.65 7.09 -14.41
N LEU A 179 -2.67 5.85 -14.89
CA LEU A 179 -1.73 4.82 -14.42
C LEU A 179 -0.29 5.25 -14.67
N LYS A 180 0.02 5.81 -15.85
CA LYS A 180 1.35 6.37 -16.15
C LYS A 180 1.76 7.42 -15.12
N ARG A 181 0.87 8.36 -14.78
CA ARG A 181 1.16 9.38 -13.76
C ARG A 181 1.41 8.79 -12.38
N LEU A 182 0.60 7.83 -11.95
CA LEU A 182 0.78 7.17 -10.66
C LEU A 182 2.12 6.43 -10.57
N VAL A 183 2.62 5.92 -11.69
CA VAL A 183 3.89 5.19 -11.76
C VAL A 183 5.10 6.11 -11.84
N THR A 184 5.02 7.27 -12.50
CA THR A 184 6.20 8.12 -12.76
C THR A 184 6.25 9.48 -12.08
N GLU A 185 5.12 10.02 -11.63
CA GLU A 185 5.12 11.36 -11.02
C GLU A 185 5.59 11.29 -9.56
N PRO A 186 6.61 12.04 -9.15
CA PRO A 186 7.14 11.99 -7.79
C PRO A 186 6.16 12.58 -6.75
N THR A 187 5.15 13.31 -7.20
CA THR A 187 4.15 13.98 -6.38
C THR A 187 2.77 13.79 -6.99
N LEU A 188 1.78 13.49 -6.16
CA LEU A 188 0.38 13.37 -6.53
C LEU A 188 -0.39 14.58 -5.99
N MET A 189 -1.29 15.14 -6.81
CA MET A 189 -2.29 16.06 -6.31
C MET A 189 -3.39 15.27 -5.61
N ILE A 190 -3.49 15.42 -4.30
CA ILE A 190 -4.47 14.76 -3.47
C ILE A 190 -5.68 15.67 -3.28
N GLU A 191 -6.86 15.19 -3.68
CA GLU A 191 -8.14 15.90 -3.66
C GLU A 191 -9.12 15.19 -2.70
N PRO A 192 -9.18 15.59 -1.43
CA PRO A 192 -10.16 15.05 -0.49
C PRO A 192 -11.54 15.66 -0.73
N LYS A 193 -12.60 14.89 -0.46
CA LYS A 193 -13.96 15.44 -0.48
C LYS A 193 -14.09 16.60 0.52
N PHE A 194 -14.68 17.70 0.05
CA PHE A 194 -14.95 18.91 0.84
C PHE A 194 -13.71 19.61 1.40
N ARG A 195 -12.53 19.37 0.82
CA ARG A 195 -11.27 20.04 1.19
C ARG A 195 -10.49 20.43 -0.06
N ASN A 196 -9.58 21.38 0.11
CA ASN A 196 -8.71 21.82 -0.98
C ASN A 196 -7.72 20.72 -1.38
N ALA A 197 -7.40 20.69 -2.66
CA ALA A 197 -6.35 19.85 -3.21
C ALA A 197 -4.99 20.24 -2.60
N ALA A 198 -4.14 19.25 -2.33
CA ALA A 198 -2.78 19.48 -1.85
C ALA A 198 -1.80 18.46 -2.46
N PRO A 199 -0.56 18.86 -2.76
CA PRO A 199 0.45 17.93 -3.21
C PRO A 199 0.87 16.98 -2.09
N ALA A 200 1.04 15.71 -2.40
CA ALA A 200 1.62 14.70 -1.52
C ALA A 200 2.69 13.90 -2.28
N ARG A 201 3.72 13.44 -1.55
CA ARG A 201 4.75 12.57 -2.11
C ARG A 201 4.11 11.29 -2.64
N ASN A 202 4.59 10.83 -3.80
CA ASN A 202 4.18 9.54 -4.35
C ASN A 202 5.10 8.43 -3.82
N CYS A 203 4.53 7.52 -3.02
CA CYS A 203 5.21 6.33 -2.49
C CYS A 203 4.65 5.03 -3.10
N LEU A 204 3.88 5.14 -4.19
CA LEU A 204 3.09 4.03 -4.71
C LEU A 204 3.94 3.03 -5.49
N HIS A 205 3.73 1.76 -5.14
CA HIS A 205 4.10 0.58 -5.89
C HIS A 205 2.82 -0.04 -6.43
N VAL A 206 2.68 -0.08 -7.76
CA VAL A 206 1.40 -0.40 -8.39
C VAL A 206 1.45 -1.81 -8.97
N ILE A 207 0.50 -2.65 -8.55
CA ILE A 207 0.24 -3.96 -9.12
C ILE A 207 -1.12 -3.88 -9.82
N VAL A 208 -1.19 -4.35 -11.05
CA VAL A 208 -2.42 -4.38 -11.85
C VAL A 208 -2.74 -5.83 -12.19
N SER A 209 -3.96 -6.28 -11.94
CA SER A 209 -4.48 -7.49 -12.58
C SER A 209 -5.32 -7.11 -13.79
N SER A 210 -5.17 -7.85 -14.88
CA SER A 210 -6.04 -7.71 -16.04
C SER A 210 -6.26 -9.04 -16.75
N ASN A 211 -7.28 -9.04 -17.61
CA ASN A 211 -7.61 -10.16 -18.48
C ASN A 211 -6.64 -10.22 -19.68
N GLU A 212 -6.61 -11.36 -20.38
CA GLU A 212 -5.69 -11.62 -21.50
C GLU A 212 -5.85 -10.66 -22.68
N GLU A 213 -7.03 -10.05 -22.83
CA GLU A 213 -7.34 -9.08 -23.89
C GLU A 213 -6.77 -7.68 -23.61
N TRP A 214 -6.20 -7.42 -22.43
CA TRP A 214 -5.62 -6.13 -22.15
C TRP A 214 -4.32 -5.91 -22.92
N VAL A 215 -4.37 -4.88 -23.78
CA VAL A 215 -3.23 -4.41 -24.55
C VAL A 215 -2.72 -3.15 -23.88
N ILE A 216 -1.54 -3.22 -23.28
CA ILE A 216 -0.76 -2.02 -22.99
C ILE A 216 -0.35 -1.45 -24.33
N PRO A 217 -0.59 -0.17 -24.63
CA PRO A 217 -0.05 0.44 -25.82
C PRO A 217 1.47 0.35 -25.74
N ALA A 218 2.02 -0.61 -26.47
CA ALA A 218 3.45 -0.78 -26.64
C ALA A 218 3.94 0.33 -27.58
N GLY A 219 3.98 1.56 -27.07
CA GLY A 219 4.92 2.53 -27.61
C GLY A 219 6.32 1.97 -27.44
N THR A 220 7.22 2.27 -28.37
CA THR A 220 8.62 1.81 -28.37
C THR A 220 9.42 2.19 -27.11
N ASP A 221 8.84 3.00 -26.21
CA ASP A 221 9.47 3.58 -25.01
C ASP A 221 8.77 3.22 -23.68
N GLU A 222 7.88 2.22 -23.66
CA GLU A 222 7.00 1.95 -22.51
C GLU A 222 7.72 1.18 -21.36
N ARG A 223 8.76 1.78 -20.76
CA ARG A 223 9.58 1.21 -19.66
C ARG A 223 8.90 1.17 -18.28
N ARG A 224 7.65 1.65 -18.21
CA ARG A 224 6.87 1.83 -16.98
C ARG A 224 6.07 0.60 -16.58
N PHE A 225 6.02 -0.41 -17.43
CA PHE A 225 5.22 -1.62 -17.22
C PHE A 225 6.07 -2.86 -17.31
N PHE A 226 6.03 -3.67 -16.26
CA PHE A 226 6.58 -5.02 -16.26
C PHE A 226 5.43 -6.01 -16.39
N VAL A 227 5.27 -6.60 -17.57
CA VAL A 227 4.12 -7.45 -17.91
C VAL A 227 4.45 -8.92 -17.73
N LEU A 228 3.62 -9.60 -16.95
CA LEU A 228 3.66 -11.03 -16.70
C LEU A 228 2.43 -11.71 -17.26
N ASP A 229 2.65 -12.68 -18.14
CA ASP A 229 1.63 -13.62 -18.60
C ASP A 229 1.54 -14.78 -17.61
N VAL A 230 0.48 -14.74 -16.82
CA VAL A 230 0.23 -15.65 -15.70
C VAL A 230 -0.30 -16.98 -16.22
N SER A 231 0.39 -18.06 -15.87
CA SER A 231 0.03 -19.41 -16.28
C SER A 231 -1.31 -19.87 -15.69
N PRO A 232 -2.18 -20.54 -16.47
CA PRO A 232 -3.40 -21.13 -15.96
C PRO A 232 -3.18 -22.48 -15.24
N CYS A 233 -1.94 -22.92 -15.05
CA CYS A 233 -1.62 -24.27 -14.52
C CYS A 233 -2.20 -24.59 -13.13
N ARG A 234 -2.54 -23.57 -12.33
CA ARG A 234 -3.19 -23.69 -11.01
C ARG A 234 -4.60 -23.10 -10.99
N GLN A 235 -5.22 -22.90 -12.14
CA GLN A 235 -6.54 -22.28 -12.23
C GLN A 235 -7.57 -23.13 -11.48
N LYS A 236 -8.27 -22.50 -10.52
CA LYS A 236 -9.29 -23.16 -9.67
C LYS A 236 -8.76 -24.36 -8.85
N ASP A 237 -7.45 -24.44 -8.61
CA ASP A 237 -6.84 -25.45 -7.73
C ASP A 237 -7.01 -25.03 -6.25
N PHE A 238 -8.19 -25.29 -5.69
CA PHE A 238 -8.55 -24.84 -4.34
C PHE A 238 -7.58 -25.36 -3.27
N ARG A 239 -7.17 -26.63 -3.36
CA ARG A 239 -6.24 -27.23 -2.40
C ARG A 239 -4.87 -26.54 -2.44
N TYR A 240 -4.41 -26.18 -3.62
CA TYR A 240 -3.17 -25.41 -3.77
C TYR A 240 -3.28 -24.02 -3.13
N PHE A 241 -4.38 -23.28 -3.36
CA PHE A 241 -4.57 -21.96 -2.75
C PHE A 241 -4.78 -22.02 -1.23
N GLU A 242 -5.46 -23.06 -0.71
CA GLU A 242 -5.56 -23.28 0.74
C GLU A 242 -4.19 -23.50 1.38
N ALA A 243 -3.28 -24.20 0.70
CA ALA A 243 -1.91 -24.40 1.18
C ALA A 243 -1.12 -23.08 1.20
N LEU A 244 -1.28 -22.22 0.19
CA LEU A 244 -0.69 -20.88 0.18
C LEU A 244 -1.20 -20.02 1.34
N ASP A 245 -2.52 -19.99 1.56
CA ASP A 245 -3.13 -19.25 2.65
C ASP A 245 -2.74 -19.81 4.03
N ALA A 246 -2.47 -21.12 4.12
CA ALA A 246 -1.97 -21.75 5.34
C ALA A 246 -0.52 -21.38 5.62
N GLU A 247 0.37 -21.38 4.61
CA GLU A 247 1.76 -20.93 4.75
C GLU A 247 1.82 -19.50 5.27
N LEU A 248 1.09 -18.58 4.62
CA LEU A 248 1.10 -17.16 4.98
C LEU A 248 0.61 -16.91 6.42
N ARG A 249 -0.37 -17.68 6.91
CA ARG A 249 -0.87 -17.56 8.28
C ARG A 249 0.04 -18.20 9.33
N ASN A 250 0.94 -19.10 8.92
CA ASN A 250 1.79 -19.89 9.82
C ASN A 250 3.26 -19.44 9.76
N GLY A 251 3.52 -18.14 9.64
CA GLY A 251 4.87 -17.58 9.62
C GLY A 251 5.41 -17.23 8.23
N GLY A 252 4.69 -17.57 7.15
CA GLY A 252 5.12 -17.30 5.79
C GLY A 252 5.15 -15.81 5.44
N ALA A 253 4.27 -15.00 6.03
CA ALA A 253 4.29 -13.54 5.83
C ALA A 253 5.53 -12.90 6.49
N GLU A 254 5.86 -13.32 7.72
CA GLU A 254 7.04 -12.91 8.47
C GLU A 254 8.33 -13.30 7.74
N ALA A 255 8.36 -14.52 7.21
CA ALA A 255 9.47 -15.06 6.42
C ALA A 255 9.66 -14.31 5.11
N MET A 256 8.56 -14.04 4.39
CA MET A 256 8.58 -13.25 3.17
C MET A 256 9.14 -11.84 3.43
N LEU A 257 8.66 -11.16 4.48
CA LEU A 257 9.15 -9.83 4.86
C LEU A 257 10.64 -9.86 5.22
N HIS A 258 11.06 -10.84 6.04
CA HIS A 258 12.45 -11.01 6.44
C HIS A 258 13.39 -11.18 5.25
N ASP A 259 13.05 -12.10 4.34
CA ASP A 259 13.87 -12.39 3.17
C ASP A 259 13.93 -11.19 2.22
N LEU A 260 12.80 -10.51 1.97
CA LEU A 260 12.77 -9.34 1.08
C LEU A 260 13.55 -8.14 1.64
N LEU A 261 13.57 -7.93 2.96
CA LEU A 261 14.36 -6.88 3.60
C LEU A 261 15.88 -7.11 3.49
N GLN A 262 16.31 -8.37 3.33
CA GLN A 262 17.73 -8.77 3.25
C GLN A 262 18.18 -9.08 1.82
N HIS A 263 17.27 -9.05 0.86
CA HIS A 263 17.54 -9.39 -0.54
C HIS A 263 18.48 -8.37 -1.20
N ASP A 264 19.46 -8.86 -1.96
CA ASP A 264 20.44 -8.01 -2.66
C ASP A 264 19.87 -7.48 -3.98
N LEU A 265 20.02 -6.18 -4.24
CA LEU A 265 19.38 -5.45 -5.35
C LEU A 265 20.36 -5.05 -6.46
#